data_AF-A0A925I0X4-F1
#
_entry.id   AF-A0A925I0X4-F1
#
_cell.length_a   1.000
_cell.length_b   1.000
_cell.length_c   1.000
_cell.angle_alpha   90.00
_cell.angle_beta   90.00
_cell.angle_gamma   90.00
#
_symmetry.space_group_name_H-M   'P 1'
#
loop_
_entity.id
_entity.type
_entity.pdbx_description
1 polymer ?
#
loop_
_entity_poly.entity_id
_entity_poly.type
_entity_poly.pdbx_seq_one_letter_code
_entity_poly.pdbx_strand_id
1 'polypeptide(L)' 'MRTQREKIMQAQWAGKSYAALTEALGEPQMIMSVPGRSDHSTAKVYGILDEGSQCIDAFTVVTVTGEPVISHYFCR' A
#
# COMPACT_ATOMS: atom_id res chain seq x y z
N MET A 1 10.14 12.99 -7.53
CA MET A 1 9.14 12.81 -8.60
C MET A 1 8.22 11.64 -8.25
N ARG A 2 6.91 11.83 -8.32
CA ARG A 2 5.88 10.83 -7.97
C ARG A 2 6.08 9.46 -8.62
N THR A 3 6.31 9.42 -9.93
CA THR A 3 6.50 8.16 -10.68
C THR A 3 7.72 7.35 -10.22
N GLN A 4 8.79 8.03 -9.78
CA GLN A 4 9.98 7.34 -9.25
C GLN A 4 9.68 6.72 -7.89
N ARG A 5 8.96 7.42 -7.01
CA ARG A 5 8.53 6.88 -5.72
C ARG A 5 7.59 5.69 -5.90
N GLU A 6 6.63 5.79 -6.83
CA GLU A 6 5.74 4.68 -7.19
C GLU A 6 6.51 3.43 -7.61
N LYS A 7 7.51 3.57 -8.48
CA LYS A 7 8.36 2.44 -8.87
C LYS A 7 9.14 1.84 -7.72
N ILE A 8 9.76 2.67 -6.87
CA ILE A 8 10.56 2.22 -5.73
C ILE A 8 9.69 1.48 -4.72
N MET A 9 8.58 2.09 -4.30
CA MET A 9 7.68 1.53 -3.31
C MET A 9 6.99 0.26 -3.82
N GLN A 10 6.55 0.26 -5.09
CA GLN A 10 6.02 -0.95 -5.72
C GLN A 10 7.05 -2.08 -5.72
N ALA A 11 8.29 -1.82 -6.16
CA ALA A 11 9.33 -2.85 -6.20
C ALA A 11 9.73 -3.35 -4.80
N GLN A 12 9.68 -2.48 -3.79
CA GLN A 12 10.04 -2.82 -2.43
C GLN A 12 8.96 -3.66 -1.70
N TRP A 13 7.68 -3.38 -1.97
CA TRP A 13 6.58 -3.89 -1.16
C TRP A 13 5.66 -4.88 -1.87
N ALA A 14 5.55 -4.85 -3.20
CA ALA A 14 4.68 -5.79 -3.90
C ALA A 14 5.06 -7.25 -3.60
N GLY A 15 4.05 -8.08 -3.31
CA GLY A 15 4.19 -9.47 -2.92
C GLY A 15 4.60 -9.69 -1.45
N LYS A 16 4.96 -8.64 -0.70
CA LYS A 16 5.24 -8.77 0.74
C LYS A 16 3.95 -8.87 1.55
N SER A 17 4.07 -9.44 2.75
CA SER A 17 2.95 -9.54 3.69
C SER A 17 2.55 -8.16 4.21
N TYR A 18 1.26 -8.00 4.49
CA TYR A 18 0.75 -6.81 5.16
C TYR A 18 1.38 -6.61 6.55
N ALA A 19 1.65 -7.71 7.27
CA ALA A 19 2.32 -7.64 8.57
C ALA A 19 3.70 -6.97 8.50
N ALA A 20 4.51 -7.30 7.49
CA ALA A 20 5.82 -6.67 7.30
C ALA A 20 5.73 -5.16 6.99
N LEU A 21 4.66 -4.73 6.31
CA LEU A 21 4.40 -3.32 6.06
C LEU A 21 4.05 -2.59 7.35
N THR A 22 3.17 -3.18 8.16
CA THR A 22 2.75 -2.61 9.44
C THR A 22 3.91 -2.52 10.44
N GLU A 23 4.80 -3.51 10.45
CA GLU A 23 6.01 -3.45 11.28
C GLU A 23 6.95 -2.30 10.85
N ALA A 24 7.07 -2.04 9.54
CA ALA A 24 7.96 -1.02 9.02
C ALA A 24 7.40 0.41 9.07
N LEU A 25 6.09 0.58 8.85
CA LEU A 25 5.44 1.89 8.69
C LEU A 25 4.45 2.23 9.81
N GLY A 26 4.17 1.30 10.72
CA GLY A 26 3.13 1.43 11.74
C GLY A 26 1.74 1.06 11.23
N GLU A 27 0.71 1.55 11.91
CA GLU A 27 -0.68 1.33 11.49
C GLU A 27 -1.11 2.37 10.43
N PRO A 28 -1.93 1.99 9.44
CA PRO A 28 -2.46 2.93 8.47
C PRO A 28 -3.43 3.92 9.16
N GLN A 29 -3.44 5.15 8.66
CA GLN A 29 -4.37 6.19 9.11
C GLN A 29 -5.80 5.92 8.62
N MET A 30 -5.95 5.25 7.48
CA MET A 30 -7.25 4.94 6.91
C MET A 30 -7.23 3.61 6.16
N ILE A 31 -8.31 2.84 6.30
CA ILE A 31 -8.55 1.60 5.58
C ILE A 31 -9.84 1.76 4.78
N MET A 32 -9.80 1.48 3.49
CA MET A 32 -10.96 1.54 2.62
C MET A 32 -11.06 0.32 1.72
N SER A 33 -12.28 -0.11 1.39
CA SER A 33 -12.50 -1.15 0.39
C SER A 33 -12.22 -0.59 -1.00
N VAL A 34 -11.59 -1.36 -1.88
CA VAL A 34 -11.35 -0.94 -3.28
C VAL A 34 -12.58 -1.32 -4.12
N PRO A 35 -13.34 -0.34 -4.65
CA PRO A 35 -14.53 -0.64 -5.45
C PRO A 35 -14.16 -1.36 -6.75
N GLY A 36 -15.02 -2.27 -7.20
CA GLY A 36 -14.87 -2.94 -8.50
C GLY A 36 -13.87 -4.09 -8.54
N ARG A 37 -13.28 -4.48 -7.40
CA ARG A 37 -12.49 -5.71 -7.29
C ARG A 37 -13.26 -6.80 -6.54
N SER A 38 -13.23 -8.02 -7.07
CA SER A 38 -13.92 -9.21 -6.52
C SER A 38 -13.13 -9.93 -5.42
N ASP A 39 -11.86 -9.57 -5.21
CA ASP A 39 -10.89 -10.23 -4.33
C ASP A 39 -10.88 -9.69 -2.88
N HIS A 40 -11.93 -8.95 -2.48
CA HIS A 40 -12.00 -8.25 -1.19
C HIS A 40 -10.79 -7.33 -0.90
N SER A 41 -10.19 -6.76 -1.96
CA SER A 41 -9.10 -5.79 -1.84
C SER A 41 -9.43 -4.63 -0.89
N THR A 42 -8.46 -4.29 -0.04
CA THR A 42 -8.51 -3.05 0.76
C THR A 42 -7.32 -2.16 0.43
N ALA A 43 -7.51 -0.85 0.41
CA ALA A 43 -6.43 0.12 0.39
C ALA A 43 -6.12 0.58 1.82
N LYS A 44 -4.83 0.60 2.15
CA LYS A 44 -4.25 1.04 3.43
C LYS A 44 -3.51 2.36 3.18
N VAL A 45 -3.99 3.44 3.77
CA VAL A 45 -3.49 4.80 3.54
C VAL A 45 -2.69 5.25 4.76
N TYR A 46 -1.44 5.65 4.54
CA TYR A 46 -0.49 6.04 5.60
C TYR A 46 -0.26 7.55 5.69
N GLY A 47 -0.77 8.34 4.72
CA GLY A 47 -0.52 9.78 4.64
C GLY A 47 0.79 10.11 3.92
N ILE A 48 1.35 11.29 4.17
CA ILE A 48 2.63 11.70 3.58
C ILE A 48 3.77 11.16 4.45
N LEU A 49 4.52 10.17 3.94
CA LEU A 49 5.72 9.66 4.64
C LEU A 49 7.01 10.33 4.15
N ASP A 50 6.97 11.06 3.03
CA ASP A 50 8.12 11.77 2.47
C ASP A 50 7.71 13.16 1.99
N GLU A 51 8.16 14.19 2.71
CA GLU A 51 7.88 15.59 2.42
C GLU A 51 8.42 16.05 1.05
N GLY A 52 9.49 15.41 0.55
CA GLY A 52 10.08 15.73 -0.75
C GLY A 52 9.21 15.31 -1.93
N SER A 53 8.37 14.29 -1.75
CA SER A 53 7.46 13.78 -2.78
C SER A 53 6.06 14.37 -2.70
N GLN A 54 5.65 14.88 -1.53
CA GLN A 54 4.27 15.27 -1.20
C GLN A 54 3.23 14.18 -1.50
N CYS A 55 3.66 12.91 -1.54
CA CYS A 55 2.82 11.78 -1.89
C CYS A 55 1.98 11.31 -0.70
N ILE A 56 0.66 11.16 -0.90
CA ILE A 56 -0.15 10.35 0.01
C ILE A 56 0.09 8.87 -0.33
N ASP A 57 0.77 8.17 0.56
CA ASP A 57 1.15 6.77 0.39
C ASP A 57 -0.03 5.84 0.67
N ALA A 58 -0.39 5.03 -0.33
CA ALA A 58 -1.45 4.03 -0.22
C ALA A 58 -1.03 2.67 -0.79
N PHE A 59 -1.36 1.60 -0.07
CA PHE A 59 -1.05 0.22 -0.46
C PHE A 59 -2.34 -0.59 -0.62
N THR A 60 -2.52 -1.25 -1.76
CA THR A 60 -3.61 -2.20 -1.97
C THR A 60 -3.20 -3.58 -1.47
N VAL A 61 -3.92 -4.06 -0.47
CA VAL A 61 -3.77 -5.37 0.15
C VAL A 61 -4.86 -6.30 -0.35
N VAL A 62 -4.46 -7.49 -0.79
CA VAL A 62 -5.32 -8.58 -1.26
C VAL A 62 -5.07 -9.83 -0.44
N THR A 63 -6.04 -10.72 -0.36
CA THR A 63 -5.86 -12.01 0.33
C THR A 63 -5.51 -13.08 -0.68
N VAL A 64 -4.30 -13.63 -0.60
CA VAL A 64 -3.85 -14.78 -1.41
C VAL A 64 -3.70 -15.97 -0.47
N THR A 65 -4.39 -17.07 -0.76
CA THR A 65 -4.33 -18.30 0.06
C THR A 65 -4.57 -18.08 1.56
N GLY A 66 -5.40 -17.09 1.91
CA GLY A 66 -5.70 -16.73 3.30
C GLY A 66 -4.75 -15.69 3.92
N GLU A 67 -3.67 -15.32 3.24
CA GLU A 67 -2.69 -14.34 3.73
C GLU A 67 -2.86 -12.97 3.07
N PRO A 68 -2.90 -11.88 3.86
CA PRO A 68 -2.96 -10.52 3.33
C PRO A 68 -1.59 -10.11 2.79
N VAL A 69 -1.53 -9.85 1.49
CA VAL A 69 -0.31 -9.45 0.76
C VAL A 69 -0.52 -8.15 0.01
N ILE A 70 0.55 -7.40 -0.16
CA ILE A 70 0.55 -6.14 -0.88
C ILE A 70 0.56 -6.45 -2.38
N SER A 71 -0.48 -6.03 -3.09
CA SER A 71 -0.55 -6.17 -4.54
C SER A 71 0.03 -4.96 -5.27
N HIS A 72 -0.32 -3.76 -4.80
CA HIS A 72 0.00 -2.51 -5.48
C HIS A 72 0.28 -1.39 -4.47
N TYR A 73 1.05 -0.40 -4.90
CA TYR A 73 1.27 0.86 -4.24
C TYR A 73 0.83 1.99 -5.16
N PHE A 74 0.25 3.03 -4.59
CA PHE A 74 -0.12 4.26 -5.27
C PHE A 74 0.33 5.45 -4.43
N CYS A 75 0.93 6.44 -5.12
CA CYS A 75 1.05 7.78 -4.58
C CYS A 75 -0.10 8.61 -5.16
N ARG A 76 -0.72 9.46 -4.34
CA ARG A 76 -1.64 10.51 -4.83
C ARG A 76 -1.12 11.89 -4.48
#